data_AF-A0A3D8SUZ8-F1
#
_entry.id   AF-A0A3D8SUZ8-F1
#
_cell.length_a   1.000
_cell.length_b   1.000
_cell.length_c   1.000
_cell.angle_alpha   90.00
_cell.angle_beta   90.00
_cell.angle_gamma   90.00
#
_symmetry.space_group_name_H-M   'P 1'
#
loop_
_entity.id
_entity.type
_entity.pdbx_description
1 polymer ?
#
loop_
_entity_poly.entity_id
_entity_poly.type
_entity_poly.pdbx_seq_one_letter_code
_entity_poly.pdbx_strand_id
1 'polypeptide(L)'
;MAILLPGWLGARSVKWLARIWITDYENDSYYHLYDNRQLPSLPSIMVRAIDELRTTQPPEPVWSITGRMNDCWYPVRPDINETSSDSEACLLFRHPVDAGNSTDGWMKESAEKKIKEIKRKAGAPGKWHPGGKGPIIEHAGAVHMDTTEEFERIHDDYAQSKLKECIIRKVTQKTMAHMAKNAQQKAQEKSNQGGAEDSVALDKHN
;
A
#
# COMPACT_ATOMS: atom_id res chain seq x y z
N MET A 1 13.43 -37.48 40.04
CA MET A 1 12.02 -37.03 40.12
C MET A 1 11.78 -35.94 39.08
N ALA A 2 10.59 -35.90 38.46
CA ALA A 2 10.25 -34.91 37.43
C ALA A 2 8.82 -34.40 37.64
N ILE A 3 8.56 -33.15 37.26
CA ILE A 3 7.20 -32.57 37.20
C ILE A 3 6.73 -32.58 35.76
N LEU A 4 5.53 -33.09 35.54
CA LEU A 4 4.83 -33.07 34.26
C LEU A 4 3.62 -32.14 34.38
N LEU A 5 3.48 -31.23 33.43
CA LEU A 5 2.35 -30.30 33.35
C LEU A 5 1.49 -30.67 32.13
N PRO A 6 0.40 -31.46 32.31
CA PRO A 6 -0.45 -31.86 31.21
C PRO A 6 -1.10 -30.64 30.54
N GLY A 7 -1.11 -30.62 29.20
CA GLY A 7 -1.65 -29.51 28.40
C GLY A 7 -0.68 -28.34 28.16
N TRP A 8 0.54 -28.41 28.70
CA TRP A 8 1.57 -27.39 28.48
C TRP A 8 2.70 -27.91 27.58
N LEU A 9 3.43 -26.98 26.95
CA LEU A 9 4.63 -27.30 26.18
C LEU A 9 5.63 -28.07 27.06
N GLY A 10 6.28 -29.08 26.48
CA GLY A 10 7.22 -29.95 27.20
C GLY A 10 8.35 -29.21 27.92
N ALA A 11 8.73 -28.02 27.44
CA ALA A 11 9.70 -27.12 28.08
C ALA A 11 9.28 -26.67 29.49
N ARG A 12 7.99 -26.72 29.84
CA ARG A 12 7.49 -26.42 31.19
C ARG A 12 7.50 -27.63 32.14
N SER A 13 7.81 -28.82 31.63
CA SER A 13 7.96 -30.03 32.43
C SER A 13 9.41 -30.17 32.92
N VAL A 14 9.65 -29.93 34.21
CA VAL A 14 11.00 -29.89 34.80
C VAL A 14 11.50 -31.30 35.12
N LYS A 15 12.61 -31.69 34.51
CA LYS A 15 13.34 -32.94 34.81
C LYS A 15 14.33 -32.70 35.96
N TRP A 16 14.58 -33.75 36.74
CA TRP A 16 15.50 -33.73 37.90
C TRP A 16 15.15 -32.64 38.93
N LEU A 17 13.88 -32.58 39.28
CA LEU A 17 13.38 -31.60 40.23
C LEU A 17 14.07 -31.76 41.59
N ALA A 18 14.73 -30.69 42.03
CA ALA A 18 15.43 -30.63 43.32
C ALA A 18 14.66 -29.82 44.38
N ARG A 19 13.90 -28.80 43.97
CA ARG A 19 13.21 -27.88 44.89
C ARG A 19 11.94 -27.32 44.25
N ILE A 20 10.89 -27.14 45.06
CA ILE A 20 9.64 -26.48 44.70
C ILE A 20 9.43 -25.33 45.67
N TRP A 21 8.98 -24.19 45.18
CA TRP A 21 8.54 -23.05 45.99
C TRP A 21 7.31 -22.42 45.34
N ILE A 22 6.49 -21.78 46.16
CA ILE A 22 5.26 -21.10 45.75
C ILE A 22 5.55 -19.60 45.80
N THR A 23 5.20 -18.90 44.73
CA THR A 23 5.32 -17.45 44.60
C THR A 23 4.00 -16.87 44.13
N ASP A 24 3.72 -15.63 44.49
CA ASP A 24 2.59 -14.83 44.03
C ASP A 24 2.90 -14.06 42.72
N TYR A 25 4.14 -14.14 42.24
CA TYR A 25 4.60 -13.59 40.97
C TYR A 25 5.18 -14.69 40.05
N GLU A 26 5.22 -14.39 38.75
CA GLU A 26 5.80 -15.27 37.72
C GLU A 26 7.33 -15.37 37.85
N ASN A 27 7.90 -16.49 37.39
CA ASN A 27 9.33 -16.77 37.53
C ASN A 27 10.18 -15.88 36.59
N ASP A 28 11.23 -15.25 37.13
CA ASP A 28 12.14 -14.35 36.43
C ASP A 28 13.39 -15.04 35.84
N SER A 29 13.46 -16.36 35.92
CA SER A 29 14.55 -17.16 35.35
C SER A 29 14.68 -16.98 33.83
N TYR A 30 15.91 -17.07 33.34
CA TYR A 30 16.25 -16.92 31.92
C TYR A 30 15.36 -17.76 31.00
N TYR A 31 15.13 -19.03 31.33
CA TYR A 31 14.30 -19.94 30.53
C TYR A 31 12.80 -19.60 30.56
N HIS A 32 12.35 -18.85 31.55
CA HIS A 32 10.97 -18.37 31.60
C HIS A 32 10.79 -17.10 30.76
N LEU A 33 11.79 -16.20 30.78
CA LEU A 33 11.72 -14.90 30.11
C LEU A 33 12.14 -14.91 28.64
N TYR A 34 13.19 -15.65 28.29
CA TYR A 34 13.86 -15.55 26.98
C TYR A 34 13.72 -16.79 26.10
N ASP A 35 13.26 -17.91 26.66
CA ASP A 35 13.14 -19.18 25.93
C ASP A 35 11.67 -19.53 25.65
N ASN A 36 11.41 -20.24 24.54
CA ASN A 36 10.08 -20.68 24.08
C ASN A 36 9.04 -19.55 23.91
N ARG A 37 9.48 -18.31 23.68
CA ARG A 37 8.58 -17.21 23.29
C ARG A 37 8.11 -17.40 21.86
N GLN A 38 6.80 -17.38 21.66
CA GLN A 38 6.26 -17.19 20.32
C GLN A 38 6.59 -15.77 19.88
N LEU A 39 7.29 -15.63 18.76
CA LEU A 39 7.43 -14.33 18.12
C LEU A 39 6.02 -13.88 17.70
N PRO A 40 5.55 -12.71 18.14
CA PRO A 40 4.29 -12.17 17.65
C PRO A 40 4.36 -12.05 16.13
N SER A 41 3.22 -12.21 15.45
CA SER A 41 3.10 -11.94 14.01
C SER A 41 3.42 -10.46 13.76
N LEU A 42 4.68 -10.17 13.47
CA LEU A 42 5.15 -8.82 13.16
C LEU A 42 5.00 -8.57 11.66
N PRO A 43 4.50 -7.40 11.23
CA PRO A 43 4.33 -7.09 9.82
C PRO A 43 5.66 -7.00 9.07
N SER A 44 6.74 -6.62 9.74
CA SER A 44 8.11 -6.56 9.20
C SER A 44 9.15 -6.48 10.33
N ILE A 45 10.38 -6.87 10.04
CA ILE A 45 11.55 -6.78 10.93
C ILE A 45 12.64 -5.99 10.19
N MET A 46 13.36 -5.11 10.90
CA MET A 46 14.51 -4.39 10.32
C MET A 46 15.77 -5.23 10.42
N VAL A 47 16.51 -5.36 9.31
CA VAL A 47 17.78 -6.07 9.27
C VAL A 47 18.92 -5.08 9.07
N ARG A 48 19.98 -5.25 9.87
CA ARG A 48 21.25 -4.53 9.75
C ARG A 48 22.41 -5.53 9.75
N ALA A 49 23.24 -5.47 8.72
CA ALA A 49 24.50 -6.22 8.63
C ALA A 49 25.68 -5.38 9.14
N ILE A 50 26.70 -6.06 9.65
CA ILE A 50 27.99 -5.50 10.05
C ILE A 50 29.07 -6.41 9.46
N ASP A 51 30.01 -5.83 8.73
CA ASP A 51 31.14 -6.57 8.12
C ASP A 51 32.32 -6.70 9.10
N GLU A 52 33.32 -7.53 8.78
CA GLU A 52 34.54 -7.76 9.56
C GLU A 52 35.30 -6.47 9.87
N LEU A 53 35.25 -5.51 8.93
CA LEU A 53 35.84 -4.18 9.08
C LEU A 53 34.99 -3.22 9.93
N ARG A 54 33.90 -3.69 10.56
CA ARG A 54 32.92 -2.91 11.33
C ARG A 54 32.19 -1.83 10.54
N THR A 55 32.18 -1.94 9.22
CA THR A 55 31.35 -1.09 8.35
C THR A 55 29.88 -1.39 8.63
N THR A 56 29.06 -0.34 8.78
CA THR A 56 27.63 -0.43 9.06
C THR A 56 26.80 0.17 7.94
N GLN A 57 25.64 -0.43 7.70
CA GLN A 57 24.62 0.12 6.81
C GLN A 57 24.00 1.42 7.37
N PRO A 58 23.71 2.44 6.55
CA PRO A 58 22.97 3.62 6.97
C PRO A 58 21.52 3.30 7.35
N PRO A 59 20.93 4.02 8.33
CA PRO A 59 19.54 3.80 8.74
C PRO A 59 18.52 4.24 7.69
N GLU A 60 18.87 5.24 6.89
CA GLU A 60 18.01 5.81 5.85
C GLU A 60 18.58 5.52 4.45
N PRO A 61 17.71 5.45 3.42
CA PRO A 61 18.14 5.27 2.03
C PRO A 61 19.14 6.33 1.59
N VAL A 62 20.27 5.90 1.03
CA VAL A 62 21.25 6.81 0.43
C VAL A 62 21.02 6.87 -1.08
N TRP A 63 20.82 8.08 -1.59
CA TRP A 63 20.60 8.30 -3.01
C TRP A 63 21.91 8.59 -3.75
N SER A 64 22.06 8.00 -4.93
CA SER A 64 23.12 8.30 -5.89
C SER A 64 22.51 8.73 -7.23
N ILE A 65 23.25 9.49 -8.04
CA ILE A 65 22.77 9.98 -9.35
C ILE A 65 22.31 8.84 -10.27
N THR A 66 22.96 7.67 -10.16
CA THR A 66 22.62 6.48 -10.94
C THR A 66 21.60 5.57 -10.26
N GLY A 67 21.18 5.90 -9.04
CA GLY A 67 20.22 5.10 -8.24
C GLY A 67 20.76 3.74 -7.80
N ARG A 68 22.09 3.55 -7.79
CA ARG A 68 22.76 2.29 -7.45
C ARG A 68 23.45 2.37 -6.09
N MET A 69 23.72 1.18 -5.53
CA MET A 69 24.46 0.97 -4.29
C MET A 69 23.77 1.54 -3.04
N ASN A 70 22.44 1.51 -3.00
CA ASN A 70 21.73 1.75 -1.75
C ASN A 70 21.87 0.52 -0.85
N ASP A 71 22.51 0.71 0.30
CA ASP A 71 22.80 -0.33 1.29
C ASP A 71 22.24 0.05 2.67
N CYS A 72 21.07 0.68 2.71
CA CYS A 72 20.41 1.05 3.95
C CYS A 72 19.80 -0.15 4.68
N TRP A 73 19.34 0.04 5.92
CA TRP A 73 18.58 -1.00 6.62
C TRP A 73 17.28 -1.32 5.87
N TYR A 74 17.00 -2.62 5.69
CA TYR A 74 15.82 -3.06 4.96
C TYR A 74 14.77 -3.68 5.89
N PRO A 75 13.48 -3.31 5.75
CA PRO A 75 12.37 -4.00 6.40
C PRO A 75 12.07 -5.31 5.67
N VAL A 76 12.51 -6.43 6.23
CA VAL A 76 12.18 -7.77 5.72
C VAL A 76 10.86 -8.25 6.30
N ARG A 77 10.11 -9.01 5.51
CA ARG A 77 8.83 -9.57 5.95
C ARG A 77 9.01 -11.06 6.29
N PRO A 78 8.70 -11.50 7.52
CA PRO A 78 8.66 -12.92 7.84
C PRO A 78 7.41 -13.56 7.25
N ASP A 79 7.56 -14.71 6.62
CA ASP A 79 6.49 -15.56 6.13
C ASP A 79 6.74 -17.00 6.58
N ILE A 80 5.69 -17.66 7.08
CA ILE A 80 5.74 -19.06 7.48
C ILE A 80 5.30 -19.87 6.27
N ASN A 81 6.19 -20.72 5.76
CA ASN A 81 5.85 -21.66 4.70
C ASN A 81 5.83 -23.08 5.28
N GLU A 82 4.68 -23.74 5.16
CA GLU A 82 4.54 -25.17 5.41
C GLU A 82 4.72 -25.87 4.06
N THR A 83 5.92 -26.41 3.81
CA THR A 83 6.18 -27.15 2.56
C THR A 83 5.62 -28.56 2.72
N SER A 84 4.71 -28.95 1.83
CA SER A 84 3.94 -30.21 1.91
C SER A 84 4.75 -31.51 1.81
N SER A 85 6.08 -31.45 1.62
CA SER A 85 6.94 -32.64 1.49
C SER A 85 7.90 -32.87 2.66
N ASP A 86 8.11 -31.88 3.52
CA ASP A 86 9.03 -31.99 4.66
C ASP A 86 8.34 -31.39 5.87
N SER A 87 8.22 -32.15 6.96
CA SER A 87 7.43 -31.78 8.14
C SER A 87 8.08 -30.67 9.00
N GLU A 88 8.91 -29.83 8.38
CA GLU A 88 9.57 -28.69 9.01
C GLU A 88 8.94 -27.39 8.51
N ALA A 89 8.25 -26.69 9.42
CA ALA A 89 7.83 -25.32 9.16
C ALA A 89 9.09 -24.44 9.04
N CYS A 90 9.26 -23.77 7.90
CA CYS A 90 10.37 -22.85 7.68
C CYS A 90 9.90 -21.39 7.76
N LEU A 91 10.72 -20.55 8.40
CA LEU A 91 10.55 -19.10 8.40
C LEU A 91 11.33 -18.52 7.22
N LEU A 92 10.62 -18.00 6.23
CA LEU A 92 11.19 -17.30 5.09
C LEU A 92 11.17 -15.79 5.38
N PHE A 93 12.32 -15.13 5.30
CA PHE A 93 12.38 -13.67 5.37
C PHE A 93 12.50 -13.09 3.97
N ARG A 94 11.44 -12.43 3.49
CA ARG A 94 11.41 -11.80 2.16
C ARG A 94 12.00 -10.39 2.22
N HIS A 95 12.96 -10.12 1.32
CA HIS A 95 13.51 -8.79 1.12
C HIS A 95 12.46 -7.87 0.44
N PRO A 96 12.42 -6.56 0.74
CA PRO A 96 11.48 -5.64 0.10
C PRO A 96 11.65 -5.57 -1.41
N VAL A 97 12.88 -5.63 -1.91
CA VAL A 97 13.21 -5.55 -3.33
C VAL A 97 14.06 -6.75 -3.72
N ASP A 98 13.83 -7.36 -4.87
CA ASP A 98 14.71 -8.45 -5.27
C ASP A 98 16.09 -7.99 -5.73
N ALA A 99 17.06 -8.88 -5.58
CA ALA A 99 18.34 -8.75 -6.25
C ALA A 99 18.16 -9.01 -7.76
N GLY A 100 17.96 -7.95 -8.55
CA GLY A 100 17.89 -8.01 -10.02
C GLY A 100 16.48 -7.80 -10.58
N ASN A 101 16.20 -8.40 -11.75
CA ASN A 101 14.93 -8.25 -12.49
C ASN A 101 13.84 -9.27 -12.08
N SER A 102 13.99 -9.98 -10.95
CA SER A 102 12.96 -10.91 -10.47
C SER A 102 11.79 -10.17 -9.80
N THR A 103 10.63 -10.82 -9.72
CA THR A 103 9.35 -10.27 -9.23
C THR A 103 8.88 -10.89 -7.91
N ASP A 104 9.78 -11.48 -7.14
CA ASP A 104 9.55 -12.23 -5.90
C ASP A 104 9.62 -11.35 -4.61
N GLY A 105 10.08 -10.11 -4.74
CA GLY A 105 10.16 -9.15 -3.64
C GLY A 105 8.78 -8.76 -3.10
N TRP A 106 8.66 -8.57 -1.78
CA TRP A 106 7.34 -8.31 -1.18
C TRP A 106 6.80 -6.91 -1.50
N MET A 107 7.69 -5.92 -1.70
CA MET A 107 7.30 -4.54 -1.99
C MET A 107 6.94 -4.42 -3.47
N LYS A 108 5.64 -4.43 -3.76
CA LYS A 108 5.13 -4.30 -5.13
C LYS A 108 5.06 -2.84 -5.55
N GLU A 109 5.08 -2.60 -6.86
CA GLU A 109 4.92 -1.25 -7.42
C GLU A 109 3.68 -0.52 -6.89
N SER A 110 3.79 0.81 -6.81
CA SER A 110 2.73 1.69 -6.32
C SER A 110 1.44 1.53 -7.13
N ALA A 111 0.30 1.70 -6.46
CA ALA A 111 -1.01 1.66 -7.09
C ALA A 111 -1.10 2.65 -8.27
N GLU A 112 -0.45 3.81 -8.17
CA GLU A 112 -0.40 4.81 -9.22
C GLU A 112 0.32 4.32 -10.49
N LYS A 113 1.47 3.64 -10.33
CA LYS A 113 2.19 3.05 -11.47
C LYS A 113 1.35 1.96 -12.12
N LYS A 114 0.71 1.12 -11.32
CA LYS A 114 -0.23 0.10 -11.81
C LYS A 114 -1.42 0.71 -12.53
N ILE A 115 -2.00 1.80 -12.01
CA ILE A 115 -3.10 2.53 -12.65
C ILE A 115 -2.64 3.15 -13.97
N LYS A 116 -1.45 3.76 -14.02
CA LYS A 116 -0.86 4.28 -15.28
C LYS A 116 -0.65 3.16 -16.31
N GLU A 117 -0.18 2.00 -15.88
CA GLU A 117 0.01 0.86 -16.76
C GLU A 117 -1.32 0.28 -17.24
N ILE A 118 -2.31 0.15 -16.36
CA ILE A 118 -3.68 -0.24 -16.72
C ILE A 118 -4.28 0.77 -17.69
N LYS A 119 -4.10 2.08 -17.49
CA LYS A 119 -4.52 3.12 -18.44
C LYS A 119 -3.84 2.97 -19.81
N ARG A 120 -2.58 2.55 -19.84
CA ARG A 120 -1.81 2.30 -21.08
C ARG A 120 -2.23 1.00 -21.79
N LYS A 121 -2.50 -0.07 -21.02
CA LYS A 121 -2.83 -1.42 -21.52
C LYS A 121 -4.31 -1.65 -21.76
N ALA A 122 -5.19 -0.87 -21.13
CA ALA A 122 -6.61 -0.84 -21.46
C ALA A 122 -6.72 -0.39 -22.92
N GLY A 123 -6.93 -1.37 -23.81
CA GLY A 123 -7.30 -1.10 -25.19
C GLY A 123 -8.49 -0.15 -25.18
N ALA A 124 -8.28 1.04 -25.72
CA ALA A 124 -9.25 2.13 -25.62
C ALA A 124 -10.64 1.70 -26.14
N PRO A 125 -11.74 2.16 -25.54
CA PRO A 125 -13.07 2.14 -26.14
C PRO A 125 -13.12 3.17 -27.31
N GLY A 126 -12.26 2.99 -28.31
CA GLY A 126 -12.02 3.98 -29.35
C GLY A 126 -12.79 3.77 -30.64
N LYS A 127 -13.46 2.62 -30.82
CA LYS A 127 -14.11 2.28 -32.10
C LYS A 127 -15.58 2.68 -32.19
N TRP A 128 -16.26 2.82 -31.05
CA TRP A 128 -17.71 3.07 -31.02
C TRP A 128 -18.10 4.47 -30.54
N HIS A 129 -17.21 5.20 -29.86
CA HIS A 129 -17.56 6.51 -29.31
C HIS A 129 -17.53 7.59 -30.41
N PRO A 130 -18.62 8.34 -30.64
CA PRO A 130 -18.74 9.28 -31.75
C PRO A 130 -17.72 10.44 -31.68
N GLY A 131 -17.30 10.83 -30.47
CA GLY A 131 -16.26 11.85 -30.23
C GLY A 131 -14.81 11.33 -30.24
N GLY A 132 -14.59 10.06 -30.58
CA GLY A 132 -13.26 9.44 -30.52
C GLY A 132 -12.70 9.31 -29.10
N LYS A 133 -11.38 9.16 -28.98
CA LYS A 133 -10.69 8.85 -27.70
C LYS A 133 -10.46 10.08 -26.80
N GLY A 134 -10.41 11.29 -27.37
CA GLY A 134 -10.04 12.52 -26.66
C GLY A 134 -10.93 12.82 -25.46
N PRO A 135 -12.26 12.94 -25.65
CA PRO A 135 -13.20 13.26 -24.57
C PRO A 135 -13.22 12.23 -23.43
N ILE A 136 -12.98 10.96 -23.74
CA ILE A 136 -12.96 9.88 -22.74
C ILE A 136 -11.71 9.97 -21.85
N ILE A 137 -10.56 10.28 -22.44
CA ILE A 137 -9.27 10.29 -21.73
C ILE A 137 -9.17 11.49 -20.80
N GLU A 138 -9.71 12.64 -21.19
CA GLU A 138 -9.66 13.88 -20.40
C GLU A 138 -10.30 13.70 -19.01
N HIS A 139 -11.39 12.93 -18.93
CA HIS A 139 -12.07 12.62 -17.67
C HIS A 139 -11.68 11.28 -17.04
N ALA A 140 -10.82 10.47 -17.68
CA ALA A 140 -10.55 9.11 -17.26
C ALA A 140 -9.84 9.03 -15.89
N GLY A 141 -10.58 8.55 -14.89
CA GLY A 141 -10.09 8.40 -13.51
C GLY A 141 -10.09 9.71 -12.71
N ALA A 142 -10.68 10.78 -13.25
CA ALA A 142 -11.00 11.96 -12.48
C ALA A 142 -12.33 11.75 -11.75
N VAL A 143 -12.40 12.21 -10.50
CA VAL A 143 -13.57 12.06 -9.62
C VAL A 143 -14.17 13.45 -9.39
N HIS A 144 -14.88 13.97 -10.39
CA HIS A 144 -15.47 15.32 -10.36
C HIS A 144 -16.88 15.34 -10.97
N MET A 145 -17.68 16.35 -10.62
CA MET A 145 -19.07 16.50 -11.09
C MET A 145 -19.16 16.96 -12.55
N ASP A 146 -18.16 17.70 -13.02
CA ASP A 146 -18.17 18.31 -14.37
C ASP A 146 -18.42 17.27 -15.49
N THR A 147 -17.91 16.04 -15.36
CA THR A 147 -18.14 14.96 -16.35
C THR A 147 -19.60 14.50 -16.36
N THR A 148 -20.26 14.48 -15.20
CA THR A 148 -21.67 14.08 -15.10
C THR A 148 -22.57 15.12 -15.74
N GLU A 149 -22.33 16.41 -15.46
CA GLU A 149 -23.11 17.51 -16.03
C GLU A 149 -22.93 17.61 -17.55
N GLU A 150 -21.70 17.43 -18.03
CA GLU A 150 -21.38 17.45 -19.46
C GLU A 150 -21.97 16.24 -20.18
N PHE A 151 -21.96 15.07 -19.54
CA PHE A 151 -22.59 13.86 -20.07
C PHE A 151 -24.12 14.03 -20.20
N GLU A 152 -24.79 14.55 -19.18
CA GLU A 152 -26.24 14.79 -19.18
C GLU A 152 -26.66 15.86 -20.19
N ARG A 153 -25.79 16.83 -20.48
CA ARG A 153 -26.07 17.92 -21.42
C ARG A 153 -25.92 17.50 -22.89
N ILE A 154 -24.97 16.62 -23.19
CA ILE A 154 -24.54 16.37 -24.57
C ILE A 154 -25.14 15.07 -25.14
N HIS A 155 -25.55 14.11 -24.31
CA HIS A 155 -25.83 12.76 -24.78
C HIS A 155 -27.32 12.35 -24.80
N ASP A 156 -27.68 11.62 -25.87
CA ASP A 156 -28.99 11.04 -26.19
C ASP A 156 -29.24 9.67 -25.48
N ASP A 157 -30.47 9.17 -25.52
CA ASP A 157 -30.96 7.90 -24.99
C ASP A 157 -30.10 6.69 -25.43
N TYR A 158 -29.51 6.74 -26.63
CA TYR A 158 -28.59 5.70 -27.09
C TYR A 158 -27.34 5.60 -26.19
N ALA A 159 -26.77 6.72 -25.75
CA ALA A 159 -25.63 6.73 -24.83
C ALA A 159 -26.01 6.18 -23.44
N GLN A 160 -27.21 6.51 -22.96
CA GLN A 160 -27.77 5.97 -21.72
C GLN A 160 -27.93 4.44 -21.78
N SER A 161 -28.33 3.90 -22.95
CA SER A 161 -28.42 2.45 -23.16
C SER A 161 -27.06 1.76 -23.07
N LYS A 162 -25.99 2.41 -23.56
CA LYS A 162 -24.62 1.90 -23.53
C LYS A 162 -23.96 1.96 -22.17
N LEU A 163 -24.41 2.84 -21.27
CA LEU A 163 -23.99 2.79 -19.86
C LEU A 163 -24.28 1.41 -19.26
N LYS A 164 -25.47 0.83 -19.51
CA LYS A 164 -25.82 -0.49 -18.98
C LYS A 164 -24.87 -1.61 -19.43
N GLU A 165 -24.32 -1.48 -20.64
CA GLU A 165 -23.37 -2.42 -21.22
C GLU A 165 -21.93 -2.20 -20.73
N CYS A 166 -21.56 -0.95 -20.40
CA CYS A 166 -20.19 -0.54 -20.10
C CYS A 166 -19.92 -0.14 -18.64
N ILE A 167 -20.91 -0.20 -17.74
CA ILE A 167 -20.74 0.07 -16.31
C ILE A 167 -19.80 -0.96 -15.70
N ILE A 168 -18.63 -0.50 -15.25
CA ILE A 168 -17.68 -1.33 -14.52
C ILE A 168 -18.12 -1.50 -13.06
N ARG A 169 -18.52 -0.40 -12.39
CA ARG A 169 -19.00 -0.35 -10.99
C ARG A 169 -19.87 0.88 -10.71
N LYS A 170 -20.63 0.84 -9.61
CA LYS A 170 -21.37 2.00 -9.07
C LYS A 170 -20.51 2.83 -8.11
N VAL A 171 -20.68 4.14 -8.12
CA VAL A 171 -20.01 5.07 -7.22
C VAL A 171 -20.56 4.93 -5.80
N THR A 172 -19.69 4.83 -4.79
CA THR A 172 -20.08 4.71 -3.38
C THR A 172 -20.57 6.06 -2.83
N GLN A 173 -21.46 6.05 -1.82
CA GLN A 173 -21.95 7.27 -1.16
C GLN A 173 -20.84 8.20 -0.66
N LYS A 174 -19.76 7.63 -0.10
CA LYS A 174 -18.59 8.39 0.34
C LYS A 174 -17.95 9.19 -0.80
N THR A 175 -17.89 8.59 -2.00
CA THR A 175 -17.32 9.22 -3.18
C THR A 175 -18.25 10.30 -3.74
N MET A 176 -19.57 10.08 -3.71
CA MET A 176 -20.54 11.12 -4.09
C MET A 176 -20.44 12.35 -3.18
N ALA A 177 -20.30 12.15 -1.86
CA ALA A 177 -20.08 13.25 -0.92
C ALA A 177 -18.78 14.01 -1.21
N HIS A 178 -17.72 13.31 -1.60
CA HIS A 178 -16.45 13.93 -1.99
C HIS A 178 -16.57 14.76 -3.27
N MET A 179 -17.28 14.25 -4.29
CA MET A 179 -17.55 14.98 -5.53
C MET A 179 -18.34 16.27 -5.26
N ALA A 180 -19.38 16.21 -4.42
CA ALA A 180 -20.18 17.38 -4.05
C ALA A 180 -19.33 18.44 -3.32
N LYS A 181 -18.47 18.03 -2.39
CA LYS A 181 -17.56 18.93 -1.69
C LYS A 181 -16.56 19.60 -2.63
N ASN A 182 -15.95 18.83 -3.54
CA ASN A 182 -15.02 19.39 -4.53
C ASN A 182 -15.71 20.39 -5.47
N ALA A 183 -16.95 20.11 -5.89
CA ALA A 183 -17.73 21.02 -6.73
C ALA A 183 -18.03 22.35 -6.00
N GLN A 184 -18.42 22.28 -4.73
CA GLN A 184 -18.64 23.47 -3.89
C GLN A 184 -17.36 24.30 -3.71
N GLN A 185 -16.22 23.64 -3.48
CA GLN A 185 -14.94 24.33 -3.35
C GLN A 185 -14.52 25.02 -4.65
N LYS A 186 -14.63 24.35 -5.80
CA LYS A 186 -14.38 24.96 -7.11
C LYS A 186 -15.31 26.15 -7.39
N ALA A 187 -16.58 26.07 -6.99
CA ALA A 187 -17.53 27.17 -7.15
C ALA A 187 -17.16 28.38 -6.27
N GLN A 188 -16.73 28.14 -5.02
CA GLN A 188 -16.25 29.18 -4.11
C GLN A 188 -14.96 29.83 -4.63
N GLU A 189 -14.01 29.04 -5.14
CA GLU A 189 -12.77 29.55 -5.74
C GLU A 189 -13.04 30.42 -6.98
N LYS A 190 -13.96 30.00 -7.86
CA LYS A 190 -14.39 30.82 -9.00
C LYS A 190 -15.08 32.13 -8.57
N SER A 191 -15.88 32.11 -7.50
CA SER A 191 -16.50 33.34 -6.99
C SER A 191 -15.51 34.32 -6.36
N ASN A 192 -14.42 33.82 -5.77
CA ASN A 192 -13.36 34.67 -5.20
C ASN A 192 -12.45 35.28 -6.28
N GLN A 193 -12.30 34.64 -7.45
CA GLN A 193 -11.52 35.19 -8.57
C GLN A 193 -12.29 36.26 -9.38
N GLY A 194 -13.63 36.19 -9.44
CA GLY A 194 -14.46 37.16 -10.16
C GLY A 194 -14.53 38.56 -9.56
N GLY A 195 -13.88 38.82 -8.42
CA GLY A 195 -13.88 40.13 -7.75
C GLY A 195 -12.66 41.02 -8.04
N ALA A 196 -11.67 40.55 -8.81
CA ALA A 196 -10.36 41.22 -8.92
C ALA A 196 -9.99 41.74 -10.33
N GLU A 197 -10.84 41.59 -11.35
CA GLU A 197 -10.43 41.85 -12.75
C GLU A 197 -11.15 43.01 -13.46
N ASP A 198 -11.91 43.86 -12.77
CA ASP A 198 -12.60 45.00 -13.41
C ASP A 198 -11.80 46.31 -13.47
N SER A 199 -10.55 46.37 -12.98
CA SER A 199 -9.77 47.62 -12.91
C SER A 199 -8.51 47.69 -13.77
N VAL A 200 -8.25 46.73 -14.66
CA VAL A 200 -7.01 46.71 -15.45
C VAL A 200 -7.30 46.53 -16.94
N ALA A 201 -7.92 47.54 -17.56
CA ALA A 201 -7.91 47.63 -19.01
C ALA A 201 -7.85 49.10 -19.48
N LEU A 202 -6.83 49.36 -20.30
CA LEU A 202 -6.60 50.51 -21.20
C LEU A 202 -5.80 51.69 -20.63
N ASP A 203 -4.47 51.55 -20.58
CA ASP A 203 -3.59 52.68 -20.89
C ASP A 203 -3.11 52.58 -22.35
N LYS A 204 -3.56 53.55 -23.15
CA LYS A 204 -3.26 53.69 -24.58
C LYS A 204 -1.86 54.25 -24.76
N HIS A 205 -1.06 53.59 -25.60
CA HIS A 205 0.19 54.12 -26.15
C HIS A 205 -0.07 55.42 -26.93
N ASN A 206 0.65 56.48 -26.58
CA ASN A 206 0.97 57.63 -27.44
C ASN A 206 2.42 57.48 -27.92
#